data_AF-A0A966UPK3-F1
#
_entry.id   AF-A0A966UPK3-F1
#
_cell.length_a   1.000
_cell.length_b   1.000
_cell.length_c   1.000
_cell.angle_alpha   90.00
_cell.angle_beta   90.00
_cell.angle_gamma   90.00
#
_symmetry.space_group_name_H-M   'P 1'
#
loop_
_entity.id
_entity.type
_entity.pdbx_description
1 polymer ?
#
loop_
_entity_poly.entity_id
_entity_poly.type
_entity_poly.pdbx_seq_one_letter_code
_entity_poly.pdbx_strand_id
1 'polypeptide(L)'
;MPRKKDQENKNIPDAAQDQPLNAYVTWEDGNLADKREALAEASKGLDEFGLVNKTVANNSRYRLDFSNLDGLTSGRPGLTRADYDYFRPEESVPTHIRGILGKADAIYNRVGLVKNVIDLMGDFASQGIRLVHPNKRIERFYRNWFDKIRGEERSERFLNNLYRVGNVVINRQTAKISLKVTDNLYKSVASPDLIINTDDLKTEKREIPWRYTFIDPVCIEVVGGALSSFVGDKSYAIVLPPILRKTINSPKSEAEKKIVEQLPPAIIEAARQKRAYMLDPDKTLVFHYKKDDWKSWAYPMIYAIMDDINIVEKLKLADVTALDGAINNIRIFKLGSLEHKIAPTASAATKLSNILGNNVGGGTMDLIWGPDIEL
;
A
#
# COMPACT_ATOMS: atom_id res chain seq x y z
N MET A 1 -30.51 15.44 -43.99
CA MET A 1 -30.73 16.90 -43.89
C MET A 1 -29.39 17.60 -44.07
N PRO A 2 -29.22 18.52 -45.05
CA PRO A 2 -27.99 19.28 -45.18
C PRO A 2 -27.93 20.32 -44.05
N ARG A 3 -26.79 20.41 -43.35
CA ARG A 3 -26.56 21.45 -42.34
C ARG A 3 -26.54 22.82 -43.04
N LYS A 4 -27.32 23.77 -42.51
CA LYS A 4 -27.35 25.17 -42.94
C LYS A 4 -25.93 25.75 -42.87
N LYS A 5 -25.51 26.47 -43.90
CA LYS A 5 -24.34 27.34 -43.85
C LYS A 5 -24.64 28.47 -42.86
N ASP A 6 -23.83 28.58 -41.82
CA ASP A 6 -23.89 29.69 -40.89
C ASP A 6 -23.51 31.00 -41.62
N GLN A 7 -24.28 32.05 -41.38
CA GLN A 7 -24.05 33.38 -41.94
C GLN A 7 -22.90 34.04 -41.17
N GLU A 8 -21.85 34.45 -41.88
CA GLU A 8 -20.75 35.23 -41.31
C GLU A 8 -21.26 36.55 -40.74
N ASN A 9 -21.03 36.73 -39.45
CA ASN A 9 -21.46 37.90 -38.69
C ASN A 9 -20.39 38.98 -38.83
N LYS A 10 -20.60 39.96 -39.73
CA LYS A 10 -19.62 41.01 -40.13
C LYS A 10 -19.15 41.97 -39.01
N ASN A 11 -19.59 41.77 -37.77
CA ASN A 11 -19.33 42.66 -36.63
C ASN A 11 -18.33 42.08 -35.61
N ILE A 12 -17.73 40.93 -35.89
CA ILE A 12 -16.60 40.41 -35.12
C ILE A 12 -15.38 40.62 -36.01
N PRO A 13 -14.38 41.43 -35.62
CA PRO A 13 -13.13 41.45 -36.36
C PRO A 13 -12.54 40.05 -36.27
N ASP A 14 -12.34 39.39 -37.41
CA ASP A 14 -11.54 38.18 -37.48
C ASP A 14 -10.21 38.47 -36.78
N ALA A 15 -9.81 37.60 -35.86
CA ALA A 15 -8.53 37.72 -35.17
C ALA A 15 -7.45 37.89 -36.24
N ALA A 16 -6.76 39.04 -36.22
CA ALA A 16 -5.68 39.33 -37.15
C ALA A 16 -4.74 38.12 -37.15
N GLN A 17 -4.69 37.41 -38.28
CA GLN A 17 -3.58 36.54 -38.56
C GLN A 17 -2.37 37.45 -38.78
N ASP A 18 -1.75 37.91 -37.70
CA ASP A 18 -0.37 38.39 -37.73
C ASP A 18 0.47 37.17 -38.10
N GLN A 19 0.60 36.94 -39.41
CA GLN A 19 1.69 36.14 -39.93
C GLN A 19 2.92 37.05 -39.89
N PRO A 20 3.89 36.81 -39.00
CA PRO A 20 5.17 37.49 -39.12
C PRO A 20 5.80 37.11 -40.46
N LEU A 21 6.28 38.14 -41.17
CA LEU A 21 6.57 38.09 -42.59
C LEU A 21 7.71 37.14 -43.00
N ASN A 22 8.56 36.67 -42.08
CA ASN A 22 9.67 35.77 -42.42
C ASN A 22 9.87 34.65 -41.38
N ALA A 23 9.76 33.40 -41.84
CA ALA A 23 9.99 32.20 -41.01
C ALA A 23 11.48 31.95 -40.72
N TYR A 24 12.37 32.52 -41.51
CA TYR A 24 13.82 32.35 -41.40
C TYR A 24 14.52 33.68 -41.64
N VAL A 25 15.61 33.92 -40.91
CA VAL A 25 16.50 35.07 -41.12
C VAL A 25 17.85 34.53 -41.57
N THR A 26 18.40 35.16 -42.61
CA THR A 26 19.70 34.78 -43.20
C THR A 26 20.66 35.95 -43.15
N TRP A 27 21.96 35.68 -43.14
CA TRP A 27 23.00 36.71 -43.15
C TRP A 27 24.12 36.37 -44.15
N GLU A 28 24.81 37.39 -44.66
CA GLU A 28 25.96 37.24 -45.58
C GLU A 28 27.31 37.35 -44.84
N ASP A 29 28.37 36.72 -45.38
CA ASP A 29 29.69 36.59 -44.71
C ASP A 29 30.50 37.89 -44.57
N GLY A 30 30.01 39.00 -45.14
CA GLY A 30 30.70 40.30 -45.11
C GLY A 30 30.13 41.31 -44.12
N ASN A 31 28.90 41.11 -43.63
CA ASN A 31 28.19 42.13 -42.87
C ASN A 31 27.93 41.72 -41.41
N LEU A 32 28.78 42.24 -40.52
CA LEU A 32 28.74 41.98 -39.07
C LEU A 32 27.49 42.54 -38.39
N ALA A 33 26.82 43.52 -39.01
CA ALA A 33 25.57 44.08 -38.51
C ALA A 33 24.40 43.11 -38.73
N ASP A 34 24.27 42.57 -39.95
CA ASP A 34 23.18 41.64 -40.31
C ASP A 34 23.26 40.34 -39.50
N LYS A 35 24.47 39.83 -39.24
CA LYS A 35 24.67 38.66 -38.37
C LYS A 35 24.22 38.93 -36.93
N ARG A 36 24.44 40.14 -36.41
CA ARG A 36 24.01 40.51 -35.05
C ARG A 36 22.50 40.64 -34.97
N GLU A 37 21.87 41.20 -35.99
CA GLU A 37 20.41 41.32 -36.07
C GLU A 37 19.74 39.95 -36.17
N ALA A 38 20.25 39.06 -37.04
CA ALA A 38 19.74 37.70 -37.18
C ALA A 38 19.84 36.89 -35.88
N LEU A 39 20.96 36.97 -35.17
CA LEU A 39 21.13 36.29 -33.88
C LEU A 39 20.28 36.90 -32.77
N ALA A 40 20.09 38.23 -32.76
CA ALA A 40 19.24 38.90 -31.79
C ALA A 40 17.74 38.61 -32.02
N GLU A 41 17.33 38.37 -33.26
CA GLU A 41 15.96 37.94 -33.56
C GLU A 41 15.74 36.45 -33.23
N ALA A 42 16.73 35.60 -33.47
CA ALA A 42 16.70 34.19 -33.07
C ALA A 42 16.69 34.01 -31.54
N SER A 43 17.47 34.82 -30.80
CA SER A 43 17.55 34.73 -29.33
C SER A 43 16.25 35.11 -28.63
N LYS A 44 15.42 35.98 -29.23
CA LYS A 44 14.11 36.34 -28.68
C LYS A 44 13.15 35.15 -28.59
N GLY A 45 13.29 34.16 -29.49
CA GLY A 45 12.50 32.92 -29.43
C GLY A 45 12.96 31.95 -28.33
N LEU A 46 14.25 31.97 -27.95
CA LEU A 46 14.81 31.13 -26.90
C LEU A 46 14.28 31.49 -25.50
N ASP A 47 13.99 32.77 -25.26
CA ASP A 47 13.43 33.24 -23.99
C ASP A 47 11.92 32.89 -23.84
N GLU A 48 11.19 32.78 -24.96
CA GLU A 48 9.75 32.49 -24.98
C GLU A 48 9.45 30.98 -24.84
N PHE A 49 10.31 30.14 -25.43
CA PHE A 49 10.26 28.68 -25.30
C PHE A 49 11.24 28.21 -24.23
N GLY A 50 10.87 28.46 -22.98
CA GLY A 50 11.70 28.25 -21.79
C GLY A 50 12.66 27.06 -21.88
N LEU A 51 13.96 27.37 -21.83
CA LEU A 51 15.00 26.42 -21.50
C LEU A 51 14.56 25.60 -20.28
N VAL A 52 14.66 24.27 -20.39
CA VAL A 52 14.58 23.36 -19.25
C VAL A 52 15.59 23.86 -18.23
N ASN A 53 15.09 24.56 -17.20
CA ASN A 53 15.89 25.05 -16.10
C ASN A 53 16.64 23.84 -15.53
N LYS A 54 17.97 23.87 -15.67
CA LYS A 54 18.88 22.95 -14.99
C LYS A 54 18.40 22.82 -13.55
N THR A 55 18.29 21.57 -13.12
CA THR A 55 18.10 21.13 -11.74
C THR A 55 18.72 22.13 -10.77
N VAL A 56 17.85 22.94 -10.14
CA VAL A 56 18.26 23.84 -9.07
C VAL A 56 18.82 22.94 -7.98
N ALA A 57 20.11 23.13 -7.70
CA ALA A 57 20.85 22.44 -6.67
C ALA A 57 20.00 22.39 -5.41
N ASN A 58 19.58 21.18 -5.03
CA ASN A 58 18.78 20.95 -3.86
C ASN A 58 19.65 21.26 -2.65
N ASN A 59 19.53 22.49 -2.16
CA ASN A 59 20.31 23.04 -1.07
C ASN A 59 19.74 22.51 0.25
N SER A 60 19.97 21.24 0.54
CA SER A 60 19.80 20.72 1.90
C SER A 60 20.83 19.63 2.21
N ARG A 61 21.94 20.08 2.81
CA ARG A 61 22.64 19.39 3.88
C ARG A 61 23.14 17.98 3.53
N TYR A 62 24.25 17.95 2.81
CA TYR A 62 25.37 17.07 3.16
C TYR A 62 25.62 17.15 4.67
N ARG A 63 24.96 16.28 5.45
CA ARG A 63 25.44 15.85 6.76
C ARG A 63 26.02 14.45 6.49
N LEU A 64 27.32 14.23 6.30
CA LEU A 64 28.50 15.01 6.63
C LEU A 64 29.60 14.56 5.64
N ASP A 65 30.14 15.46 4.83
CA ASP A 65 31.41 15.20 4.13
C ASP A 65 32.55 15.34 5.15
N PHE A 66 33.35 14.29 5.29
CA PHE A 66 34.55 14.23 6.12
C PHE A 66 35.75 13.79 5.28
N SER A 67 35.88 14.34 4.08
CA SER A 67 37.10 14.18 3.28
C SER A 67 38.34 14.54 4.12
N ASN A 68 39.15 13.52 4.42
CA ASN A 68 40.44 13.54 5.14
C ASN A 68 40.42 13.81 6.65
N LEU A 69 39.74 12.96 7.44
CA LEU A 69 39.93 12.95 8.91
C LEU A 69 40.95 11.92 9.43
N ASP A 70 41.30 10.86 8.68
CA ASP A 70 42.51 10.05 8.92
C ASP A 70 42.89 9.19 7.69
N GLY A 71 44.18 8.89 7.53
CA GLY A 71 44.87 8.55 6.27
C GLY A 71 44.58 7.21 5.57
N LEU A 72 43.56 6.44 5.97
CA LEU A 72 43.25 5.12 5.39
C LEU A 72 41.74 4.84 5.18
N THR A 73 40.86 5.83 5.34
CA THR A 73 39.40 5.63 5.28
C THR A 73 38.73 6.47 4.19
N SER A 74 37.90 5.84 3.36
CA SER A 74 37.11 6.50 2.33
C SER A 74 35.99 7.35 2.95
N GLY A 75 35.99 8.66 2.70
CA GLY A 75 34.93 9.60 3.12
C GLY A 75 33.66 9.58 2.26
N ARG A 76 33.53 8.63 1.33
CA ARG A 76 32.28 8.44 0.59
C ARG A 76 31.24 7.83 1.54
N PRO A 77 30.01 8.37 1.59
CA PRO A 77 28.91 7.69 2.28
C PRO A 77 28.87 6.23 1.83
N GLY A 78 28.69 5.31 2.78
CA GLY A 78 28.51 3.90 2.44
C GLY A 78 27.31 3.74 1.51
N LEU A 79 27.36 2.76 0.60
CA LEU A 79 26.16 2.34 -0.11
C LEU A 79 25.46 1.27 0.73
N THR A 80 24.97 1.65 1.91
CA THR A 80 24.20 0.74 2.76
C THR A 80 22.71 0.80 2.42
N ARG A 81 21.97 -0.25 2.80
CA ARG A 81 20.52 -0.24 2.63
C ARG A 81 19.85 0.87 3.44
N ALA A 82 20.38 1.17 4.63
CA ALA A 82 19.88 2.25 5.47
C ALA A 82 20.05 3.63 4.80
N ASP A 83 21.19 3.86 4.12
CA ASP A 83 21.42 5.11 3.39
C ASP A 83 20.47 5.24 2.19
N TYR A 84 20.22 4.14 1.47
CA TYR A 84 19.23 4.11 0.39
C TYR A 84 17.82 4.40 0.89
N ASP A 85 17.39 3.74 1.97
CA ASP A 85 16.05 3.86 2.55
C ASP A 85 15.82 5.23 3.19
N TYR A 86 16.87 5.91 3.67
CA TYR A 86 16.77 7.27 4.21
C TYR A 86 16.28 8.29 3.17
N PHE A 87 16.78 8.21 1.93
CA PHE A 87 16.33 9.08 0.84
C PHE A 87 14.97 8.64 0.25
N ARG A 88 14.50 7.43 0.59
CA ARG A 88 13.26 6.84 0.07
C ARG A 88 12.48 6.12 1.19
N PRO A 89 11.99 6.87 2.19
CA PRO A 89 11.34 6.27 3.37
C PRO A 89 10.11 5.44 3.00
N GLU A 90 9.37 5.82 1.96
CA GLU A 90 8.19 5.08 1.47
C GLU A 90 8.53 3.70 0.85
N GLU A 91 9.77 3.49 0.40
CA GLU A 91 10.24 2.21 -0.15
C GLU A 91 10.85 1.28 0.91
N SER A 92 11.07 1.79 2.12
CA SER A 92 11.72 1.06 3.20
C SER A 92 10.80 0.00 3.81
N VAL A 93 11.39 -1.10 4.30
CA VAL A 93 10.63 -2.07 5.10
C VAL A 93 10.35 -1.45 6.48
N PRO A 94 9.10 -1.47 6.97
CA PRO A 94 8.78 -0.94 8.28
C PRO A 94 9.58 -1.65 9.38
N THR A 95 10.10 -0.89 10.34
CA THR A 95 10.81 -1.43 11.51
C THR A 95 9.87 -1.62 12.72
N HIS A 96 8.81 -0.81 12.79
CA HIS A 96 7.81 -0.92 13.84
C HIS A 96 6.91 -2.14 13.61
N ILE A 97 6.67 -2.92 14.66
CA ILE A 97 5.88 -4.16 14.63
C ILE A 97 4.55 -3.97 13.90
N ARG A 98 3.77 -2.95 14.21
CA ARG A 98 2.49 -2.69 13.53
C ARG A 98 2.63 -2.49 12.02
N GLY A 99 3.64 -1.75 11.61
CA GLY A 99 3.96 -1.55 10.20
C GLY A 99 4.36 -2.87 9.53
N ILE A 100 5.13 -3.70 10.23
CA ILE A 100 5.51 -5.05 9.77
C ILE A 100 4.28 -5.92 9.58
N LEU A 101 3.38 -5.98 10.57
CA LEU A 101 2.15 -6.77 10.48
C LEU A 101 1.26 -6.30 9.31
N GLY A 102 1.07 -4.99 9.16
CA GLY A 102 0.27 -4.41 8.07
C GLY A 102 0.90 -4.64 6.69
N LYS A 103 2.23 -4.51 6.57
CA LYS A 103 2.95 -4.79 5.31
C LYS A 103 2.92 -6.28 4.97
N ALA A 104 3.01 -7.18 5.94
CA ALA A 104 2.88 -8.62 5.74
C ALA A 104 1.51 -8.99 5.15
N ASP A 105 0.43 -8.41 5.68
CA ASP A 105 -0.91 -8.56 5.11
C ASP A 105 -0.99 -8.01 3.67
N ALA A 106 -0.48 -6.80 3.44
CA ALA A 106 -0.47 -6.20 2.11
C ALA A 106 0.27 -7.06 1.08
N ILE A 107 1.43 -7.63 1.46
CA ILE A 107 2.21 -8.53 0.61
C ILE A 107 1.42 -9.79 0.29
N TYR A 108 0.79 -10.43 1.28
CA TYR A 108 -0.04 -11.61 1.05
C TYR A 108 -1.19 -11.32 0.05
N ASN A 109 -1.82 -10.15 0.12
CA ASN A 109 -2.91 -9.82 -0.81
C ASN A 109 -2.43 -9.43 -2.21
N ARG A 110 -1.21 -8.87 -2.34
CA ARG A 110 -0.69 -8.36 -3.62
C ARG A 110 0.18 -9.37 -4.38
N VAL A 111 1.01 -10.11 -3.67
CA VAL A 111 2.01 -11.02 -4.25
C VAL A 111 1.40 -12.43 -4.34
N GLY A 112 0.93 -12.79 -5.53
CA GLY A 112 0.26 -14.08 -5.76
C GLY A 112 1.09 -15.31 -5.38
N LEU A 113 2.42 -15.26 -5.54
CA LEU A 113 3.30 -16.36 -5.13
C LEU A 113 3.26 -16.60 -3.61
N VAL A 114 3.35 -15.53 -2.82
CA VAL A 114 3.29 -15.61 -1.35
C VAL A 114 1.91 -16.10 -0.91
N LYS A 115 0.85 -15.57 -1.53
CA LYS A 115 -0.52 -16.00 -1.26
C LYS A 115 -0.71 -17.50 -1.47
N ASN A 116 -0.32 -17.99 -2.64
CA ASN A 116 -0.50 -19.40 -3.01
C ASN A 116 0.27 -20.34 -2.06
N VAL A 117 1.48 -19.97 -1.65
CA VAL A 117 2.26 -20.78 -0.70
C VAL A 117 1.59 -20.81 0.68
N ILE A 118 1.13 -19.66 1.18
CA ILE A 118 0.46 -19.58 2.49
C ILE A 118 -0.88 -20.33 2.48
N ASP A 119 -1.67 -20.17 1.42
CA ASP A 119 -2.95 -20.87 1.27
C ASP A 119 -2.75 -22.38 1.21
N LEU A 120 -1.76 -22.85 0.43
CA LEU A 120 -1.38 -24.26 0.36
C LEU A 120 -0.97 -24.81 1.74
N MET A 121 -0.16 -24.07 2.49
CA MET A 121 0.26 -24.48 3.83
C MET A 121 -0.93 -24.53 4.81
N GLY A 122 -1.86 -23.58 4.71
CA GLY A 122 -3.08 -23.52 5.51
C GLY A 122 -4.03 -24.68 5.20
N ASP A 123 -4.21 -24.99 3.92
CA ASP A 123 -5.05 -26.09 3.45
C ASP A 123 -4.47 -27.45 3.89
N PHE A 124 -3.18 -27.69 3.67
CA PHE A 124 -2.56 -28.96 4.07
C PHE A 124 -2.58 -29.19 5.58
N ALA A 125 -2.39 -28.13 6.37
CA ALA A 125 -2.37 -28.25 7.83
C ALA A 125 -3.78 -28.32 8.46
N SER A 126 -4.82 -27.86 7.76
CA SER A 126 -6.21 -27.97 8.24
C SER A 126 -6.92 -29.25 7.78
N GLN A 127 -6.44 -29.90 6.72
CA GLN A 127 -7.01 -31.16 6.24
C GLN A 127 -6.84 -32.31 7.25
N GLY A 128 -7.91 -33.08 7.42
CA GLY A 128 -7.89 -34.32 8.21
C GLY A 128 -8.06 -34.12 9.73
N ILE A 129 -8.42 -32.93 10.20
CA ILE A 129 -8.72 -32.69 11.62
C ILE A 129 -9.95 -33.50 12.02
N ARG A 130 -9.79 -34.42 12.99
CA ARG A 130 -10.87 -35.24 13.55
C ARG A 130 -10.79 -35.25 15.06
N LEU A 131 -11.90 -34.90 15.71
CA LEU A 131 -12.01 -35.00 17.16
C LEU A 131 -12.29 -36.46 17.55
N VAL A 132 -11.42 -37.02 18.37
CA VAL A 132 -11.50 -38.38 18.92
C VAL A 132 -11.57 -38.32 20.43
N HIS A 133 -12.41 -39.15 21.03
CA HIS A 133 -12.54 -39.26 22.47
C HIS A 133 -12.82 -40.74 22.83
N PRO A 134 -12.29 -41.27 23.96
CA PRO A 134 -12.50 -42.67 24.33
C PRO A 134 -13.99 -43.05 24.42
N ASN A 135 -14.80 -42.16 25.02
CA ASN A 135 -16.24 -42.31 25.05
C ASN A 135 -16.89 -41.82 23.74
N LYS A 136 -17.55 -42.75 23.01
CA LYS A 136 -18.24 -42.49 21.75
C LYS A 136 -19.37 -41.48 21.83
N ARG A 137 -20.05 -41.38 22.97
CA ARG A 137 -21.13 -40.40 23.18
C ARG A 137 -20.58 -38.98 23.21
N ILE A 138 -19.47 -38.78 23.92
CA ILE A 138 -18.77 -37.50 24.05
C ILE A 138 -18.08 -37.14 22.73
N GLU A 139 -17.50 -38.12 22.04
CA GLU A 139 -16.91 -37.94 20.70
C GLU A 139 -17.93 -37.33 19.71
N ARG A 140 -19.16 -37.86 19.67
CA ARG A 140 -20.23 -37.34 18.81
C ARG A 140 -20.63 -35.92 19.19
N PHE A 141 -20.73 -35.63 20.48
CA PHE A 141 -21.04 -34.28 20.98
C PHE A 141 -20.04 -33.25 20.45
N TYR A 142 -18.73 -33.54 20.58
CA TYR A 142 -17.69 -32.63 20.13
C TYR A 142 -17.60 -32.53 18.61
N ARG A 143 -17.86 -33.61 17.87
CA ARG A 143 -17.94 -33.55 16.39
C ARG A 143 -19.08 -32.65 15.94
N ASN A 144 -20.28 -32.82 16.50
CA ASN A 144 -21.43 -31.96 16.20
C ASN A 144 -21.17 -30.49 16.60
N TRP A 145 -20.48 -30.28 17.72
CA TRP A 145 -20.06 -28.94 18.13
C TRP A 145 -19.04 -28.34 17.15
N PHE A 146 -18.05 -29.13 16.72
CA PHE A 146 -17.03 -28.72 15.76
C PHE A 146 -17.64 -28.31 14.43
N ASP A 147 -18.59 -29.08 13.91
CA ASP A 147 -19.33 -28.74 12.69
C ASP A 147 -20.12 -27.43 12.87
N LYS A 148 -20.73 -27.25 14.05
CA LYS A 148 -21.52 -26.06 14.37
C LYS A 148 -20.71 -24.77 14.42
N ILE A 149 -19.50 -24.83 14.98
CA ILE A 149 -18.58 -23.68 15.00
C ILE A 149 -17.84 -23.48 13.68
N ARG A 150 -18.08 -24.36 12.68
CA ARG A 150 -17.31 -24.49 11.45
C ARG A 150 -15.82 -24.67 11.71
N GLY A 151 -15.51 -25.66 12.55
CA GLY A 151 -14.17 -25.88 13.07
C GLY A 151 -13.10 -26.03 12.00
N GLU A 152 -13.41 -26.72 10.89
CA GLU A 152 -12.51 -26.84 9.74
C GLU A 152 -12.14 -25.48 9.14
N GLU A 153 -13.15 -24.65 8.82
CA GLU A 153 -12.95 -23.27 8.32
C GLU A 153 -12.16 -22.43 9.34
N ARG A 154 -12.46 -22.57 10.64
CA ARG A 154 -11.76 -21.81 11.69
C ARG A 154 -10.31 -22.26 11.87
N SER A 155 -10.02 -23.54 11.68
CA SER A 155 -8.67 -24.09 11.71
C SER A 155 -7.85 -23.59 10.53
N GLU A 156 -8.40 -23.56 9.31
CA GLU A 156 -7.75 -22.93 8.15
C GLU A 156 -7.47 -21.46 8.42
N ARG A 157 -8.46 -20.69 8.90
CA ARG A 157 -8.27 -19.27 9.21
C ARG A 157 -7.26 -19.02 10.32
N PHE A 158 -7.17 -19.91 11.29
CA PHE A 158 -6.14 -19.85 12.32
C PHE A 158 -4.75 -19.99 11.71
N LEU A 159 -4.54 -21.03 10.89
CA LEU A 159 -3.27 -21.32 10.24
C LEU A 159 -2.88 -20.22 9.25
N ASN A 160 -3.83 -19.73 8.45
CA ASN A 160 -3.60 -18.64 7.51
C ASN A 160 -3.10 -17.37 8.24
N ASN A 161 -3.77 -16.95 9.32
CA ASN A 161 -3.33 -15.79 10.11
C ASN A 161 -1.99 -16.04 10.81
N LEU A 162 -1.73 -17.26 11.26
CA LEU A 162 -0.46 -17.64 11.89
C LEU A 162 0.71 -17.53 10.91
N TYR A 163 0.57 -18.04 9.69
CA TYR A 163 1.62 -17.95 8.66
C TYR A 163 1.76 -16.55 8.08
N ARG A 164 0.64 -15.85 7.85
CA ARG A 164 0.62 -14.52 7.26
C ARG A 164 1.17 -13.44 8.19
N VAL A 165 0.66 -13.38 9.42
CA VAL A 165 0.90 -12.25 10.35
C VAL A 165 1.70 -12.69 11.58
N GLY A 166 1.93 -13.99 11.78
CA GLY A 166 2.69 -14.51 12.92
C GLY A 166 1.98 -14.39 14.27
N ASN A 167 0.83 -13.73 14.32
CA ASN A 167 0.10 -13.41 15.54
C ASN A 167 -1.39 -13.61 15.29
N VAL A 168 -2.03 -14.44 16.11
CA VAL A 168 -3.45 -14.76 15.98
C VAL A 168 -4.15 -14.34 17.26
N VAL A 169 -5.11 -13.43 17.12
CA VAL A 169 -5.93 -12.97 18.24
C VAL A 169 -7.37 -13.37 18.00
N ILE A 170 -7.94 -14.13 18.94
CA ILE A 170 -9.25 -14.72 18.83
C ILE A 170 -10.10 -14.27 20.00
N ASN A 171 -11.26 -13.71 19.72
CA ASN A 171 -12.30 -13.48 20.72
C ASN A 171 -13.30 -14.63 20.69
N ARG A 172 -13.44 -15.30 21.84
CA ARG A 172 -14.31 -16.43 22.06
C ARG A 172 -15.63 -15.96 22.67
N GLN A 173 -16.72 -16.12 21.92
CA GLN A 173 -18.06 -15.89 22.45
C GLN A 173 -18.63 -17.19 22.99
N THR A 174 -18.91 -17.21 24.29
CA THR A 174 -19.54 -18.35 24.98
C THR A 174 -21.06 -18.22 24.92
N ALA A 175 -21.73 -19.37 24.92
CA ALA A 175 -23.18 -19.47 25.05
C ALA A 175 -23.54 -20.49 26.13
N LYS A 176 -24.55 -20.16 26.94
CA LYS A 176 -25.16 -21.11 27.89
C LYS A 176 -26.06 -22.06 27.13
N ILE A 177 -25.79 -23.36 27.21
CA ILE A 177 -26.57 -24.37 26.50
C ILE A 177 -27.78 -24.79 27.35
N SER A 178 -28.97 -24.74 26.74
CA SER A 178 -30.19 -25.30 27.34
C SER A 178 -30.23 -26.83 27.20
N LEU A 179 -30.93 -27.51 28.10
CA LEU A 179 -31.04 -28.98 28.11
C LEU A 179 -31.54 -29.56 26.76
N LYS A 180 -32.41 -28.84 26.06
CA LYS A 180 -32.92 -29.24 24.74
C LYS A 180 -31.83 -29.24 23.66
N VAL A 181 -30.91 -28.28 23.74
CA VAL A 181 -29.81 -28.15 22.77
C VAL A 181 -28.69 -29.14 23.09
N THR A 182 -28.42 -29.42 24.37
CA THR A 182 -27.51 -30.52 24.74
C THR A 182 -28.06 -31.85 24.22
N ASP A 183 -29.35 -32.11 24.40
CA ASP A 183 -29.98 -33.33 23.91
C ASP A 183 -29.87 -33.43 22.38
N ASN A 184 -30.08 -32.34 21.64
CA ASN A 184 -29.90 -32.34 20.18
C ASN A 184 -28.45 -32.59 19.75
N LEU A 185 -27.46 -32.12 20.51
CA LEU A 185 -26.04 -32.42 20.25
C LEU A 185 -25.68 -33.88 20.58
N TYR A 186 -26.41 -34.50 21.52
CA TYR A 186 -26.29 -35.92 21.86
C TYR A 186 -27.16 -36.85 20.98
N LYS A 187 -28.22 -36.35 20.33
CA LYS A 187 -29.19 -37.12 19.55
C LYS A 187 -28.62 -37.54 18.18
N SER A 188 -27.70 -38.50 18.23
CA SER A 188 -27.54 -39.52 17.19
C SER A 188 -27.38 -40.86 17.91
N VAL A 189 -28.49 -41.61 17.93
CA VAL A 189 -28.72 -42.94 18.55
C VAL A 189 -28.91 -42.96 20.07
N ALA A 190 -30.08 -43.44 20.47
CA ALA A 190 -30.45 -43.83 21.82
C ALA A 190 -29.59 -45.01 22.30
N SER A 191 -28.87 -44.83 23.40
CA SER A 191 -28.50 -45.89 24.36
C SER A 191 -28.05 -45.22 25.66
N PRO A 192 -28.58 -45.60 26.82
CA PRO A 192 -28.12 -45.12 28.12
C PRO A 192 -26.84 -45.87 28.50
N ASP A 193 -25.80 -45.15 28.94
CA ASP A 193 -25.14 -45.42 30.22
C ASP A 193 -23.89 -44.57 30.47
N LEU A 194 -23.68 -44.36 31.77
CA LEU A 194 -22.49 -43.91 32.51
C LEU A 194 -22.05 -42.44 32.39
N ILE A 195 -22.20 -41.77 33.53
CA ILE A 195 -21.60 -40.49 33.92
C ILE A 195 -20.24 -40.79 34.55
N ILE A 196 -19.17 -40.16 34.06
CA ILE A 196 -17.89 -40.10 34.76
C ILE A 196 -17.51 -38.62 34.85
N ASN A 197 -17.26 -38.20 36.09
CA ASN A 197 -16.80 -36.87 36.48
C ASN A 197 -15.44 -36.56 35.84
N THR A 198 -15.24 -35.32 35.40
CA THR A 198 -13.93 -34.76 35.07
C THR A 198 -13.76 -33.41 35.74
N ASP A 199 -12.56 -33.22 36.27
CA ASP A 199 -12.16 -32.24 37.27
C ASP A 199 -12.49 -30.77 36.96
N ASP A 200 -12.70 -30.02 38.05
CA ASP A 200 -13.15 -28.64 38.09
C ASP A 200 -12.10 -27.65 37.56
N LEU A 201 -12.21 -27.29 36.29
CA LEU A 201 -12.03 -25.89 35.90
C LEU A 201 -13.26 -25.13 36.38
N LYS A 202 -13.09 -23.98 37.07
CA LYS A 202 -14.19 -23.08 37.47
C LYS A 202 -14.82 -22.41 36.23
N THR A 203 -15.45 -23.20 35.38
CA THR A 203 -16.33 -22.71 34.31
C THR A 203 -17.75 -22.63 34.86
N GLU A 204 -18.48 -21.54 34.58
CA GLU A 204 -19.90 -21.50 34.87
C GLU A 204 -20.60 -22.70 34.22
N LYS A 205 -21.45 -23.40 34.99
CA LYS A 205 -22.11 -24.64 34.53
C LYS A 205 -22.80 -24.41 33.18
N ARG A 206 -22.40 -25.19 32.16
CA ARG A 206 -22.98 -25.27 30.79
C ARG A 206 -22.63 -24.13 29.82
N GLU A 207 -21.52 -23.42 30.02
CA GLU A 207 -21.00 -22.51 28.99
C GLU A 207 -20.08 -23.23 28.01
N ILE A 208 -20.37 -23.10 26.72
CA ILE A 208 -19.53 -23.64 25.64
C ILE A 208 -19.23 -22.54 24.63
N PRO A 209 -18.02 -22.51 24.04
CA PRO A 209 -17.70 -21.60 22.95
C PRO A 209 -18.64 -21.83 21.76
N TRP A 210 -19.24 -20.76 21.26
CA TRP A 210 -20.20 -20.83 20.16
C TRP A 210 -19.72 -20.13 18.89
N ARG A 211 -18.95 -19.05 19.06
CA ARG A 211 -18.38 -18.31 17.94
C ARG A 211 -16.97 -17.86 18.25
N TYR A 212 -16.08 -18.08 17.30
CA TYR A 212 -14.72 -17.57 17.31
C TYR A 212 -14.62 -16.44 16.29
N THR A 213 -14.22 -15.26 16.76
CA THR A 213 -14.00 -14.09 15.91
C THR A 213 -12.52 -13.78 15.92
N PHE A 214 -11.89 -13.83 14.75
CA PHE A 214 -10.50 -13.38 14.57
C PHE A 214 -10.46 -11.86 14.53
N ILE A 215 -9.58 -11.28 15.33
CA ILE A 215 -9.35 -9.84 15.38
C ILE A 215 -8.02 -9.56 14.70
N ASP A 216 -7.99 -8.51 13.88
CA ASP A 216 -6.76 -8.05 13.24
C ASP A 216 -5.73 -7.60 14.32
N PRO A 217 -4.55 -8.25 14.40
CA PRO A 217 -3.53 -7.92 15.38
C PRO A 217 -2.94 -6.50 15.21
N VAL A 218 -3.05 -5.86 14.04
CA VAL A 218 -2.58 -4.47 13.83
C VAL A 218 -3.34 -3.50 14.75
N CYS A 219 -4.62 -3.78 14.98
CA CYS A 219 -5.50 -2.96 15.79
C CYS A 219 -5.36 -3.24 17.30
N ILE A 220 -4.50 -4.16 17.71
CA ILE A 220 -4.39 -4.60 19.10
C ILE A 220 -3.08 -4.08 19.71
N GLU A 221 -3.17 -3.58 20.93
CA GLU A 221 -2.05 -3.21 21.79
C GLU A 221 -2.00 -4.08 23.02
N VAL A 222 -0.78 -4.35 23.48
CA VAL A 222 -0.55 -4.95 24.78
C VAL A 222 -0.54 -3.83 25.82
N VAL A 223 -1.41 -3.94 26.82
CA VAL A 223 -1.50 -2.95 27.90
C VAL A 223 -0.21 -3.01 28.72
N GLY A 224 0.37 -1.84 29.01
CA GLY A 224 1.60 -1.73 29.80
C GLY A 224 2.91 -1.84 29.00
N GLY A 225 2.86 -2.01 27.68
CA GLY A 225 4.04 -1.93 26.81
C GLY A 225 5.18 -2.84 27.27
N ALA A 226 6.36 -2.28 27.57
CA ALA A 226 7.52 -3.03 28.06
C ALA A 226 7.25 -3.76 29.40
N LEU A 227 6.36 -3.25 30.25
CA LEU A 227 6.02 -3.89 31.53
C LEU A 227 5.27 -5.20 31.32
N SER A 228 4.53 -5.34 30.22
CA SER A 228 3.82 -6.56 29.87
C SER A 228 4.74 -7.75 29.56
N SER A 229 6.04 -7.51 29.33
CA SER A 229 7.02 -8.59 29.15
C SER A 229 7.34 -9.29 30.47
N PHE A 230 7.09 -8.64 31.62
CA PHE A 230 7.37 -9.19 32.95
C PHE A 230 6.15 -9.84 33.62
N VAL A 231 4.96 -9.70 33.01
CA VAL A 231 3.70 -10.23 33.53
C VAL A 231 3.32 -11.49 32.74
N GLY A 232 2.97 -12.57 33.44
CA GLY A 232 2.50 -13.82 32.82
C GLY A 232 1.18 -13.63 32.06
N ASP A 233 0.22 -12.95 32.69
CA ASP A 233 -1.10 -12.68 32.11
C ASP A 233 -1.13 -11.32 31.43
N LYS A 234 -0.97 -11.32 30.10
CA LYS A 234 -0.99 -10.08 29.30
C LYS A 234 -2.43 -9.67 29.01
N SER A 235 -2.76 -8.42 29.32
CA SER A 235 -4.01 -7.79 28.92
C SER A 235 -3.85 -7.09 27.58
N TYR A 236 -4.88 -7.21 26.74
CA TYR A 236 -4.89 -6.66 25.38
C TYR A 236 -5.97 -5.59 25.27
N ALA A 237 -5.74 -4.58 24.44
CA ALA A 237 -6.71 -3.54 24.15
C ALA A 237 -6.79 -3.29 22.65
N ILE A 238 -7.99 -3.06 22.13
CA ILE A 238 -8.22 -2.64 20.76
C ILE A 238 -8.04 -1.12 20.67
N VAL A 239 -7.13 -0.70 19.79
CA VAL A 239 -6.99 0.68 19.37
C VAL A 239 -7.84 0.90 18.14
N LEU A 240 -8.84 1.76 18.27
CA LEU A 240 -9.74 2.11 17.19
C LEU A 240 -9.02 3.05 16.19
N PRO A 241 -8.95 2.68 14.89
CA PRO A 241 -8.45 3.55 13.85
C PRO A 241 -9.15 4.93 13.84
N PRO A 242 -8.45 6.03 13.51
CA PRO A 242 -9.02 7.38 13.52
C PRO A 242 -10.26 7.52 12.64
N ILE A 243 -10.28 6.83 11.50
CA ILE A 243 -11.40 6.81 10.56
C ILE A 243 -12.62 6.15 11.20
N LEU A 244 -12.45 4.98 11.82
CA LEU A 244 -13.54 4.27 12.51
C LEU A 244 -14.07 5.06 13.70
N ARG A 245 -13.19 5.75 14.44
CA ARG A 245 -13.63 6.64 15.51
C ARG A 245 -14.49 7.80 14.99
N LYS A 246 -14.15 8.34 13.82
CA LYS A 246 -14.95 9.42 13.18
C LYS A 246 -16.30 8.91 12.70
N THR A 247 -16.37 7.71 12.12
CA THR A 247 -17.64 7.13 11.67
C THR A 247 -18.55 6.77 12.84
N ILE A 248 -18.01 6.28 13.96
CA ILE A 248 -18.78 5.99 15.18
C ILE A 248 -19.34 7.28 15.80
N ASN A 249 -18.54 8.35 15.87
CA ASN A 249 -18.96 9.61 16.47
C ASN A 249 -19.85 10.46 15.56
N SER A 250 -19.75 10.30 14.25
CA SER A 250 -20.48 11.08 13.26
C SER A 250 -20.85 10.23 12.04
N PRO A 251 -21.82 9.29 12.20
CA PRO A 251 -22.31 8.48 11.09
C PRO A 251 -23.04 9.35 10.08
N LYS A 252 -22.65 9.23 8.80
CA LYS A 252 -23.21 10.02 7.69
C LYS A 252 -24.41 9.33 7.05
N SER A 253 -24.37 8.01 6.95
CA SER A 253 -25.44 7.22 6.31
C SER A 253 -26.42 6.64 7.34
N GLU A 254 -27.68 6.45 6.95
CA GLU A 254 -28.69 5.77 7.78
C GLU A 254 -28.27 4.31 8.08
N ALA A 255 -27.59 3.66 7.14
CA ALA A 255 -27.03 2.32 7.36
C ALA A 255 -25.96 2.32 8.45
N GLU A 256 -25.10 3.36 8.50
CA GLU A 256 -24.07 3.49 9.53
C GLU A 256 -24.70 3.69 10.91
N LYS A 257 -25.79 4.48 11.01
CA LYS A 257 -26.51 4.67 12.28
C LYS A 257 -27.04 3.34 12.84
N LYS A 258 -27.68 2.53 12.00
CA LYS A 258 -28.18 1.20 12.40
C LYS A 258 -27.07 0.26 12.87
N ILE A 259 -25.88 0.33 12.27
CA ILE A 259 -24.74 -0.48 12.68
C ILE A 259 -24.16 0.02 14.01
N VAL A 260 -24.06 1.35 14.19
CA VAL A 260 -23.56 1.95 15.44
C VAL A 260 -24.46 1.61 16.62
N GLU A 261 -25.78 1.54 16.41
CA GLU A 261 -26.75 1.10 17.44
C GLU A 261 -26.55 -0.36 17.88
N GLN A 262 -25.98 -1.21 17.04
CA GLN A 262 -25.69 -2.61 17.38
C GLN A 262 -24.36 -2.79 18.12
N LEU A 263 -23.51 -1.77 18.19
CA LEU A 263 -22.22 -1.86 18.84
C LEU A 263 -22.36 -1.85 20.37
N PRO A 264 -21.52 -2.62 21.10
CA PRO A 264 -21.47 -2.54 22.56
C PRO A 264 -21.23 -1.10 23.06
N PRO A 265 -21.94 -0.66 24.11
CA PRO A 265 -21.83 0.71 24.62
C PRO A 265 -20.39 1.07 25.04
N ALA A 266 -19.64 0.10 25.56
CA ALA A 266 -18.24 0.28 25.93
C ALA A 266 -17.33 0.67 24.75
N ILE A 267 -17.63 0.21 23.52
CA ILE A 267 -16.88 0.60 22.32
C ILE A 267 -17.22 2.04 21.90
N ILE A 268 -18.49 2.44 22.05
CA ILE A 268 -18.95 3.80 21.76
C ILE A 268 -18.31 4.79 22.73
N GLU A 269 -18.24 4.44 24.02
CA GLU A 269 -17.56 5.25 25.04
C GLU A 269 -16.06 5.35 24.79
N ALA A 270 -15.40 4.23 24.45
CA ALA A 270 -13.99 4.23 24.07
C ALA A 270 -13.71 5.14 22.85
N ALA A 271 -14.59 5.10 21.84
CA ALA A 271 -14.50 5.96 20.66
C ALA A 271 -14.66 7.46 21.00
N ARG A 272 -15.58 7.81 21.91
CA ARG A 272 -15.77 9.20 22.37
C ARG A 272 -14.59 9.70 23.20
N GLN A 273 -14.11 8.88 24.13
CA GLN A 273 -13.02 9.24 25.05
C GLN A 273 -11.62 9.12 24.42
N LYS A 274 -11.52 8.65 23.16
CA LYS A 274 -10.25 8.37 22.48
C LYS A 274 -9.38 7.37 23.26
N ARG A 275 -9.99 6.44 23.98
CA ARG A 275 -9.30 5.40 24.76
C ARG A 275 -9.31 4.07 24.02
N ALA A 276 -8.33 3.22 24.30
CA ALA A 276 -8.33 1.85 23.81
C ALA A 276 -9.42 1.04 24.51
N TYR A 277 -10.11 0.16 23.77
CA TYR A 277 -11.12 -0.73 24.32
C TYR A 277 -10.46 -1.97 24.90
N MET A 278 -10.52 -2.16 26.22
CA MET A 278 -9.90 -3.32 26.86
C MET A 278 -10.64 -4.60 26.51
N LEU A 279 -9.89 -5.61 26.08
CA LEU A 279 -10.42 -6.94 25.82
C LEU A 279 -10.52 -7.75 27.10
N ASP A 280 -11.55 -8.57 27.18
CA ASP A 280 -11.77 -9.49 28.29
C ASP A 280 -10.70 -10.61 28.27
N PRO A 281 -9.85 -10.74 29.31
CA PRO A 281 -8.80 -11.74 29.37
C PRO A 281 -9.31 -13.19 29.25
N ASP A 282 -10.49 -13.49 29.80
CA ASP A 282 -11.02 -14.86 29.86
C ASP A 282 -11.59 -15.34 28.50
N LYS A 283 -11.88 -14.38 27.62
CA LYS A 283 -12.46 -14.62 26.30
C LYS A 283 -11.47 -14.40 25.17
N THR A 284 -10.33 -13.77 25.44
CA THR A 284 -9.33 -13.44 24.43
C THR A 284 -8.21 -14.46 24.44
N LEU A 285 -8.01 -15.13 23.32
CA LEU A 285 -6.92 -16.08 23.11
C LEU A 285 -5.91 -15.47 22.15
N VAL A 286 -4.65 -15.45 22.55
CA VAL A 286 -3.55 -14.91 21.73
C VAL A 286 -2.50 -15.99 21.52
N PHE A 287 -2.19 -16.24 20.25
CA PHE A 287 -1.17 -17.19 19.83
C PHE A 287 -0.12 -16.49 18.99
N HIS A 288 1.13 -16.93 19.13
CA HIS A 288 2.27 -16.34 18.44
C HIS A 288 3.10 -17.41 17.75
N TYR A 289 3.62 -17.08 16.57
CA TYR A 289 4.54 -17.91 15.81
C TYR A 289 5.98 -17.68 16.28
N LYS A 290 6.61 -18.69 16.91
CA LYS A 290 8.04 -18.66 17.29
C LYS A 290 8.49 -17.33 17.91
N LYS A 291 7.72 -16.83 18.89
CA LYS A 291 8.00 -15.57 19.56
C LYS A 291 9.13 -15.75 20.58
N ASP A 292 10.09 -14.82 20.57
CA ASP A 292 11.06 -14.70 21.66
C ASP A 292 10.40 -14.09 22.91
N ASP A 293 10.77 -14.55 24.10
CA ASP A 293 10.12 -14.15 25.36
C ASP A 293 10.19 -12.64 25.64
N TRP A 294 11.27 -11.97 25.20
CA TRP A 294 11.45 -10.53 25.37
C TRP A 294 10.63 -9.68 24.40
N LYS A 295 10.04 -10.27 23.36
CA LYS A 295 9.23 -9.55 22.36
C LYS A 295 7.75 -9.56 22.75
N SER A 296 7.08 -8.43 22.54
CA SER A 296 5.63 -8.33 22.75
C SER A 296 4.85 -9.14 21.72
N TRP A 297 5.26 -9.06 20.44
CA TRP A 297 4.66 -9.75 19.30
C TRP A 297 5.69 -10.58 18.54
N ALA A 298 5.24 -11.64 17.86
CA ALA A 298 6.08 -12.40 16.95
C ALA A 298 6.28 -11.64 15.64
N TYR A 299 7.43 -11.89 14.99
CA TYR A 299 7.61 -11.47 13.61
C TYR A 299 6.90 -12.44 12.65
N PRO A 300 6.14 -11.94 11.67
CA PRO A 300 5.58 -12.77 10.62
C PRO A 300 6.67 -13.50 9.83
N MET A 301 6.35 -14.68 9.29
CA MET A 301 7.27 -15.40 8.39
C MET A 301 7.64 -14.54 7.17
N ILE A 302 6.69 -13.76 6.66
CA ILE A 302 6.88 -12.86 5.51
C ILE A 302 7.98 -11.81 5.80
N TYR A 303 8.19 -11.42 7.06
CA TYR A 303 9.16 -10.36 7.41
C TYR A 303 10.57 -10.64 6.90
N ALA A 304 11.02 -11.90 6.98
CA ALA A 304 12.36 -12.29 6.55
C ALA A 304 12.61 -12.15 5.03
N ILE A 305 11.54 -12.12 4.22
CA ILE A 305 11.62 -12.04 2.75
C ILE A 305 11.08 -10.71 2.21
N MET A 306 10.71 -9.75 3.08
CA MET A 306 10.12 -8.47 2.65
C MET A 306 11.06 -7.65 1.79
N ASP A 307 12.35 -7.63 2.12
CA ASP A 307 13.36 -6.89 1.35
C ASP A 307 13.51 -7.46 -0.06
N ASP A 308 13.56 -8.78 -0.18
CA ASP A 308 13.65 -9.47 -1.48
C ASP A 308 12.39 -9.22 -2.32
N ILE A 309 11.21 -9.26 -1.71
CA ILE A 309 9.95 -8.94 -2.37
C ILE A 309 9.96 -7.50 -2.90
N ASN A 310 10.41 -6.55 -2.08
CA ASN A 310 10.52 -5.14 -2.51
C ASN A 310 11.50 -4.99 -3.69
N ILE A 311 12.59 -5.74 -3.72
CA ILE A 311 13.53 -5.74 -4.86
C ILE A 311 12.85 -6.28 -6.12
N VAL A 312 12.14 -7.41 -6.01
CA VAL A 312 11.42 -8.00 -7.15
C VAL A 312 10.32 -7.08 -7.67
N GLU A 313 9.58 -6.40 -6.79
CA GLU A 313 8.59 -5.40 -7.19
C GLU A 313 9.24 -4.22 -7.92
N LYS A 314 10.41 -3.75 -7.45
CA LYS A 314 11.17 -2.68 -8.12
C LYS A 314 11.70 -3.10 -9.48
N LEU A 315 12.18 -4.33 -9.62
CA LEU A 315 12.64 -4.85 -10.92
C LEU A 315 11.48 -4.91 -11.92
N LYS A 316 10.31 -5.39 -11.50
CA LYS A 316 9.10 -5.38 -12.34
C LYS A 316 8.69 -3.96 -12.73
N LEU A 317 8.76 -3.02 -11.79
CA LEU A 317 8.48 -1.62 -12.08
C LEU A 317 9.50 -1.03 -13.06
N ALA A 318 10.78 -1.34 -12.87
CA ALA A 318 11.84 -0.91 -13.78
C ALA A 318 11.60 -1.41 -15.21
N ASP A 319 11.22 -2.69 -15.37
CA ASP A 319 10.88 -3.26 -16.68
C ASP A 319 9.69 -2.54 -17.32
N VAL A 320 8.62 -2.28 -16.56
CA VAL A 320 7.46 -1.51 -17.07
C VAL A 320 7.89 -0.11 -17.49
N THR A 321 8.67 0.59 -16.66
CA THR A 321 9.16 1.93 -17.00
C THR A 321 10.13 1.94 -18.18
N ALA A 322 10.90 0.87 -18.38
CA ALA A 322 11.77 0.73 -19.53
C ALA A 322 10.97 0.49 -20.82
N LEU A 323 9.89 -0.29 -20.76
CA LEU A 323 8.97 -0.46 -21.87
C LEU A 323 8.23 0.85 -22.21
N ASP A 324 7.77 1.58 -21.19
CA ASP A 324 7.17 2.91 -21.38
C ASP A 324 8.19 3.87 -22.00
N GLY A 325 9.44 3.85 -21.53
CA GLY A 325 10.54 4.63 -22.09
C GLY A 325 10.89 4.23 -23.53
N ALA A 326 10.82 2.94 -23.88
CA ALA A 326 11.09 2.44 -25.22
C ALA A 326 9.97 2.82 -26.22
N ILE A 327 8.73 2.93 -25.76
CA ILE A 327 7.61 3.46 -26.57
C ILE A 327 7.75 4.97 -26.75
N ASN A 328 8.20 5.67 -25.70
CA ASN A 328 8.35 7.12 -25.69
C ASN A 328 9.66 7.55 -26.36
N ASN A 329 9.72 7.46 -27.68
CA ASN A 329 10.83 8.01 -28.45
C ASN A 329 10.81 9.54 -28.40
N ILE A 330 11.97 10.14 -28.09
CA ILE A 330 12.20 11.57 -28.23
C ILE A 330 12.56 11.86 -29.67
N ARG A 331 11.72 12.63 -30.37
CA ARG A 331 12.04 13.11 -31.71
C ARG A 331 12.55 14.53 -31.62
N ILE A 332 13.77 14.74 -32.07
CA ILE A 332 14.39 16.07 -32.11
C ILE A 332 14.13 16.68 -33.48
N PHE A 333 13.42 17.80 -33.51
CA PHE A 333 13.29 18.63 -34.71
C PHE A 333 14.30 19.77 -34.63
N LYS A 334 15.35 19.70 -35.45
CA LYS A 334 16.31 20.79 -35.61
C LYS A 334 15.73 21.85 -36.53
N LEU A 335 15.63 23.08 -36.03
CA LEU A 335 15.10 24.22 -36.78
C LEU A 335 16.26 25.16 -37.16
N GLY A 336 16.46 25.37 -38.46
CA GLY A 336 17.57 26.16 -39.00
C GLY A 336 18.91 25.42 -39.06
N SER A 337 19.92 26.07 -39.61
CA SER A 337 21.29 25.57 -39.72
C SER A 337 22.25 26.74 -39.75
N LEU A 338 23.19 26.78 -38.81
CA LEU A 338 24.26 27.79 -38.77
C LEU A 338 25.23 27.64 -39.94
N GLU A 339 25.46 26.41 -40.41
CA GLU A 339 26.34 26.13 -41.57
C GLU A 339 25.76 26.70 -42.88
N HIS A 340 24.43 26.59 -43.04
CA HIS A 340 23.72 27.16 -44.18
C HIS A 340 23.23 28.59 -43.95
N LYS A 341 23.59 29.20 -42.81
CA LYS A 341 23.30 30.60 -42.45
C LYS A 341 21.81 30.92 -42.37
N ILE A 342 21.03 29.98 -41.84
CA ILE A 342 19.59 30.08 -41.68
C ILE A 342 19.28 30.00 -40.18
N ALA A 343 18.97 31.13 -39.56
CA ALA A 343 18.49 31.17 -38.18
C ALA A 343 16.96 31.06 -38.17
N PRO A 344 16.37 30.20 -37.32
CA PRO A 344 14.92 30.13 -37.16
C PRO A 344 14.40 31.35 -36.40
N THR A 345 13.26 31.90 -36.81
CA THR A 345 12.56 32.94 -36.02
C THR A 345 11.62 32.31 -34.99
N ALA A 346 11.27 33.07 -33.94
CA ALA A 346 10.31 32.65 -32.92
C ALA A 346 8.99 32.14 -33.55
N SER A 347 8.57 32.78 -34.64
CA SER A 347 7.35 32.41 -35.36
C SER A 347 7.39 31.02 -36.03
N ALA A 348 8.57 30.61 -36.54
CA ALA A 348 8.74 29.30 -37.15
C ALA A 348 8.76 28.20 -36.07
N ALA A 349 9.35 28.48 -34.92
CA ALA A 349 9.28 27.60 -33.75
C ALA A 349 7.83 27.44 -33.26
N THR A 350 7.06 28.53 -33.16
CA THR A 350 5.64 28.50 -32.76
C THR A 350 4.77 27.74 -33.77
N LYS A 351 4.94 27.98 -35.08
CA LYS A 351 4.20 27.26 -36.12
C LYS A 351 4.49 25.75 -36.09
N LEU A 352 5.77 25.37 -35.96
CA LEU A 352 6.16 23.97 -35.87
C LEU A 352 5.63 23.32 -34.59
N SER A 353 5.74 24.00 -33.44
CA SER A 353 5.15 23.58 -32.17
C SER A 353 3.64 23.33 -32.28
N ASN A 354 2.91 24.24 -32.93
CA ASN A 354 1.46 24.08 -33.15
C ASN A 354 1.12 22.91 -34.09
N ILE A 355 1.92 22.66 -35.13
CA ILE A 355 1.72 21.52 -36.05
C ILE A 355 1.97 20.18 -35.33
N LEU A 356 2.96 20.13 -34.45
CA LEU A 356 3.30 18.95 -33.66
C LEU A 356 2.27 18.72 -32.54
N GLY A 357 1.85 19.77 -31.83
CA GLY A 357 0.81 19.71 -30.81
C GLY A 357 -0.56 19.26 -31.36
N ASN A 358 -0.87 19.59 -32.61
CA ASN A 358 -2.09 19.14 -33.28
C ASN A 358 -2.00 17.71 -33.85
N ASN A 359 -0.79 17.16 -34.02
CA ASN A 359 -0.56 15.81 -34.55
C ASN A 359 0.07 14.90 -33.49
N VAL A 360 -0.62 14.71 -32.37
CA VAL A 360 -0.22 13.77 -31.30
C VAL A 360 -0.51 12.32 -31.74
N GLY A 361 0.34 11.80 -32.62
CA GLY A 361 0.40 10.38 -32.96
C GLY A 361 1.16 9.60 -31.90
N GLY A 362 0.45 9.07 -30.90
CA GLY A 362 0.85 7.86 -30.16
C GLY A 362 2.22 7.88 -29.44
N GLY A 363 2.42 8.79 -28.48
CA GLY A 363 3.42 8.62 -27.43
C GLY A 363 4.83 9.16 -27.69
N THR A 364 5.10 9.80 -28.83
CA THR A 364 6.39 10.48 -29.05
C THR A 364 6.42 11.85 -28.39
N MET A 365 7.49 12.16 -27.64
CA MET A 365 7.74 13.50 -27.13
C MET A 365 8.58 14.26 -28.17
N ASP A 366 7.96 15.26 -28.80
CA ASP A 366 8.64 16.09 -29.78
C ASP A 366 9.35 17.26 -29.10
N LEU A 367 10.65 17.39 -29.34
CA LEU A 367 11.45 18.46 -28.77
C LEU A 367 12.06 19.31 -29.89
N ILE A 368 11.77 20.61 -29.83
CA ILE A 368 12.25 21.60 -30.79
C ILE A 368 13.61 22.11 -30.32
N TRP A 369 14.63 21.96 -31.17
CA TRP A 369 16.03 22.26 -30.84
C TRP A 369 16.60 23.29 -31.83
N GLY A 370 17.31 24.30 -31.31
CA GLY A 370 18.02 25.29 -32.13
C GLY A 370 19.36 24.76 -32.67
N PRO A 371 19.97 25.41 -33.67
CA PRO A 371 21.20 24.94 -34.29
C PRO A 371 22.47 25.18 -33.44
N ASP A 372 22.34 25.81 -32.27
CA ASP A 372 23.46 26.32 -31.45
C ASP A 372 24.17 25.26 -30.58
N ILE A 373 23.61 24.05 -30.44
CA ILE A 373 24.15 22.99 -29.56
C ILE A 373 24.16 21.66 -30.33
N GLU A 374 25.36 21.10 -30.52
CA GLU A 374 25.59 19.74 -31.03
C GLU A 374 25.72 18.75 -29.86
N LEU A 375 25.21 17.52 -30.05
CA LEU A 375 25.17 16.44 -29.05
C LEU A 375 26.36 15.49 -29.21
#